data_AF-A0A836UZ86-F1
#
_entry.id   AF-A0A836UZ86-F1
#
_cell.length_a   1.000
_cell.length_b   1.000
_cell.length_c   1.000
_cell.angle_alpha   90.00
_cell.angle_beta   90.00
_cell.angle_gamma   90.00
#
_symmetry.space_group_name_H-M   'P 1'
#
loop_
_entity.id
_entity.type
_entity.pdbx_description
1 polymer ?
#
loop_
_entity_poly.entity_id
_entity_poly.type
_entity_poly.pdbx_seq_one_letter_code
_entity_poly.pdbx_strand_id
1 'polypeptide(L)' 'IQVVLSWINPGAHNPATSLIYSITEPVLMPARKMLPPMSGLDLSPLLVMMGIQLAKMLIIPPILALA' A
#
# COMPACT_ATOMS: atom_id res chain seq x y z
N ILE A 1 19.43 1.49 -0.27
CA ILE A 1 19.86 2.53 0.69
C ILE A 1 19.05 3.84 0.50
N GLN A 2 18.83 4.35 -0.73
CA GLN A 2 17.83 5.42 -1.03
C GLN A 2 16.35 4.97 -0.91
N VAL A 3 16.09 3.68 -1.09
CA VAL A 3 14.75 3.03 -1.15
C VAL A 3 13.97 3.09 0.18
N VAL A 4 14.67 3.33 1.30
CA VAL A 4 14.09 3.46 2.65
C VAL A 4 14.02 4.94 3.08
N LEU A 5 14.85 5.81 2.51
CA LEU A 5 14.82 7.26 2.74
C LEU A 5 13.64 7.96 2.04
N SER A 6 12.97 7.28 1.10
CA SER A 6 11.86 7.73 0.26
C SER A 6 10.47 7.33 0.75
N TRP A 7 10.35 6.52 1.81
CA TRP A 7 9.05 6.11 2.35
C TRP A 7 8.25 7.25 2.95
N ILE A 8 8.91 8.36 3.28
CA ILE A 8 8.28 9.55 3.82
C ILE A 8 9.24 10.69 3.49
N ASN A 9 9.00 11.49 2.45
CA ASN A 9 9.51 12.86 2.50
C ASN A 9 8.43 13.66 3.24
N PRO A 10 8.54 13.87 4.56
CA PRO A 10 7.44 14.39 5.39
C PRO A 10 7.20 15.89 5.18
N GLY A 11 7.88 16.54 4.21
CA GLY A 11 7.84 17.98 4.01
C GLY A 11 7.80 18.47 2.55
N ALA A 12 7.91 17.61 1.54
CA ALA A 12 7.80 18.04 0.14
C ALA A 12 6.33 18.22 -0.24
N HIS A 13 5.82 19.45 -0.06
CA HIS A 13 4.52 19.93 -0.53
C HIS A 13 4.51 20.01 -2.06
N ASN A 14 4.59 18.86 -2.74
CA ASN A 14 4.42 18.77 -4.17
C ASN A 14 2.97 18.35 -4.47
N PRO A 15 2.22 19.08 -5.31
CA PRO A 15 0.82 18.76 -5.59
C PRO A 15 0.64 17.34 -6.15
N ALA A 16 1.64 16.80 -6.84
CA ALA A 16 1.64 15.42 -7.33
C ALA A 16 1.60 14.38 -6.18
N THR A 17 2.30 14.61 -5.06
CA THR A 17 2.30 13.65 -3.94
C THR A 17 0.96 13.66 -3.21
N SER A 18 0.30 14.81 -3.11
CA SER A 18 -1.05 14.92 -2.54
C SER A 18 -2.10 14.19 -3.37
N LEU A 19 -1.99 14.23 -4.70
CA LEU A 19 -2.90 13.50 -5.60
C LEU A 19 -2.70 11.98 -5.49
N ILE A 20 -1.44 11.52 -5.46
CA ILE A 20 -1.15 10.10 -5.26
C ILE A 20 -1.64 9.65 -3.89
N TYR A 21 -1.45 10.47 -2.86
CA TYR A 21 -1.96 10.20 -1.53
C TYR A 21 -3.48 10.05 -1.55
N SER A 22 -4.23 11.00 -2.10
CA SER A 22 -5.71 10.94 -2.10
C SER A 22 -6.28 9.73 -2.85
N ILE A 23 -5.60 9.27 -3.90
CA ILE A 23 -6.00 8.07 -4.64
C ILE A 23 -5.67 6.78 -3.86
N THR A 24 -4.53 6.75 -3.17
CA THR A 24 -4.08 5.55 -2.44
C THR A 24 -4.70 5.43 -1.06
N GLU A 25 -5.12 6.56 -0.47
CA GLU A 25 -5.68 6.65 0.88
C GLU A 25 -6.83 5.65 1.13
N PRO A 26 -7.86 5.51 0.28
CA PRO A 26 -8.98 4.62 0.57
C PRO A 26 -8.57 3.15 0.70
N VAL A 27 -7.48 2.75 0.04
CA VAL A 27 -6.93 1.39 0.09
C VAL A 27 -5.93 1.24 1.25
N LEU A 28 -5.14 2.27 1.51
CA LEU A 28 -4.15 2.27 2.60
C LEU A 28 -4.79 2.45 3.98
N MET A 29 -5.88 3.22 4.11
CA MET A 29 -6.53 3.51 5.40
C MET A 29 -7.00 2.26 6.15
N PRO A 30 -7.69 1.29 5.51
CA PRO A 30 -8.02 0.03 6.16
C PRO A 30 -6.77 -0.75 6.59
N ALA A 31 -5.75 -0.80 5.72
CA ALA A 31 -4.50 -1.48 6.03
C ALA A 31 -3.74 -0.82 7.20
N ARG A 32 -3.76 0.52 7.30
CA ARG A 32 -3.22 1.28 8.44
C ARG A 32 -3.95 0.96 9.75
N LYS A 33 -5.27 0.75 9.71
CA LYS A 33 -6.06 0.37 10.89
C LYS A 33 -5.76 -1.05 11.38
N MET A 34 -5.31 -1.94 10.48
CA MET A 34 -4.92 -3.31 10.84
C MET A 34 -3.52 -3.38 11.46
N LEU A 35 -2.67 -2.39 11.16
CA LEU A 35 -1.32 -2.33 11.68
C LEU A 35 -1.30 -1.58 13.01
N PRO A 36 -0.44 -1.99 13.97
CA PRO A 36 -0.23 -1.20 15.18
C PRO A 36 0.34 0.19 14.80
N PRO A 37 0.16 1.22 15.64
CA PRO A 37 0.75 2.53 15.40
C PRO A 37 2.28 2.41 15.35
N MET A 38 2.84 2.47 14.14
CA MET A 38 4.28 2.47 13.93
C MET A 38 4.76 3.92 14.00
N SER A 39 5.84 4.18 14.76
CA SER A 39 6.40 5.50 15.05
C SER A 39 6.87 6.25 13.80
N GLY A 40 5.94 6.76 13.00
CA GLY A 40 6.16 7.51 11.77
C GLY A 40 6.23 6.66 10.50
N LEU A 41 6.58 5.37 10.57
CA LEU A 41 6.71 4.50 9.40
C LEU A 41 5.37 3.91 8.94
N ASP A 42 4.97 4.19 7.70
CA ASP A 42 3.79 3.58 7.12
C ASP A 42 4.12 2.26 6.42
N LEU A 43 3.76 1.14 7.06
CA LEU A 43 3.87 -0.21 6.48
C LEU A 43 2.59 -0.66 5.75
N SER A 44 1.55 0.18 5.71
CA SER A 44 0.31 -0.16 5.01
C SER A 44 0.49 -0.44 3.51
N PRO A 45 1.42 0.21 2.77
CA PRO A 45 1.65 -0.15 1.37
C PRO A 45 2.15 -1.59 1.22
N LEU A 46 3.02 -2.04 2.12
CA LEU A 46 3.53 -3.42 2.12
C LEU A 46 2.38 -4.40 2.39
N LEU A 47 1.53 -4.11 3.38
CA LEU A 47 0.39 -4.96 3.71
C LEU A 47 -0.60 -5.05 2.53
N VAL A 48 -0.88 -3.94 1.85
CA VAL A 48 -1.73 -3.92 0.66
C VAL A 48 -1.11 -4.73 -0.48
N MET A 49 0.18 -4.58 -0.75
CA MET A 49 0.88 -5.38 -1.77
C MET A 49 0.81 -6.88 -1.47
N MET A 50 1.01 -7.27 -0.21
CA MET A 50 0.86 -8.67 0.23
C MET A 50 -0.57 -9.16 0.02
N GLY A 51 -1.58 -8.38 0.41
CA GLY A 51 -2.99 -8.71 0.20
C GLY A 51 -3.34 -8.90 -1.27
N ILE A 52 -2.86 -8.02 -2.16
CA ILE A 52 -3.03 -8.15 -3.61
C ILE A 52 -2.35 -9.42 -4.13
N GLN A 53 -1.13 -9.72 -3.69
CA GLN A 53 -0.42 -10.90 -4.14
C GLN A 53 -1.11 -12.19 -3.70
N LEU A 54 -1.62 -12.24 -2.47
CA LEU A 54 -2.42 -13.34 -1.97
C LEU A 54 -3.73 -13.49 -2.75
N ALA A 55 -4.43 -12.39 -3.00
CA ALA A 55 -5.65 -12.39 -3.81
C ALA A 55 -5.38 -12.94 -5.22
N LYS A 56 -4.28 -12.53 -5.86
CA LYS A 56 -3.88 -13.09 -7.16
C LYS A 56 -3.64 -14.60 -7.10
N MET A 57 -2.91 -15.07 -6.08
CA MET A 57 -2.62 -16.50 -5.92
C MET A 57 -3.88 -17.33 -5.66
N LEU A 58 -4.86 -16.79 -4.95
CA LEU A 58 -6.08 -17.52 -4.59
C LEU A 58 -7.17 -17.43 -5.66
N ILE A 59 -7.28 -16.29 -6.35
CA ILE A 59 -8.41 -16.00 -7.25
C ILE A 59 -8.09 -16.34 -8.70
N ILE A 60 -6.87 -16.08 -9.18
CA ILE A 60 -6.53 -16.29 -10.59
C ILE A 60 -6.55 -17.76 -10.99
N PRO A 61 -5.92 -18.70 -10.25
CA PRO A 61 -5.87 -20.10 -10.70
C PRO A 61 -7.26 -20.74 -10.82
N PRO A 62 -8.22 -20.56 -9.88
CA PRO A 62 -9.58 -21.07 -10.06
C PRO A 62 -10.30 -20.47 -11.27
N ILE A 63 -10.14 -19.16 -11.54
CA ILE A 63 -10.77 -18.53 -12.70
C ILE A 63 -10.23 -19.12 -14.00
N LEU A 64 -8.91 -19.31 -14.09
CA LEU A 64 -8.29 -19.95 -15.26
C LEU A 64 -8.71 -21.41 -15.42
N ALA A 65 -8.98 -22.12 -14.33
CA ALA A 65 -9.50 -23.49 -14.38
C ALA A 65 -10.96 -23.58 -14.85
N LEU A 66 -11.70 -22.47 -14.85
CA LEU A 66 -13.10 -22.39 -15.28
C LEU A 66 -13.27 -21.82 -16.70
N ALA A 67 -12.19 -21.35 -17.33
CA ALA A 67 -12.17 -20.81 -18.70
C ALA A 67 -11.75 -21.88 -19.72
#